data_AF-A0AAD9TD92-F1
#
_entry.id   AF-A0AAD9TD92-F1
#
_cell.length_a   1.000
_cell.length_b   1.000
_cell.length_c   1.000
_cell.angle_alpha   90.00
_cell.angle_beta   90.00
_cell.angle_gamma   90.00
#
_symmetry.space_group_name_H-M   'P 1'
#
loop_
_entity.id
_entity.type
_entity.pdbx_description
1 polymer ?
#
loop_
_entity_poly.entity_id
_entity_poly.type
_entity_poly.pdbx_seq_one_letter_code
_entity_poly.pdbx_strand_id
1 'polypeptide(L)'
;MAILRSLKFAQDCGPSPCVLESDAAVVVKRINDDGHLDSVNGVILTDIADLTSIMGRVVVTHVPRLTNQVVHGLAKFALGCSEDNFWIEEYPLCYLCIRGIIRADMPD
;
A
#
# COMPACT_ATOMS: atom_id res chain seq x y z
N MET A 1 6.72 -3.53 -5.87
CA MET A 1 5.50 -4.26 -6.27
C MET A 1 4.29 -3.95 -5.41
N ALA A 2 4.34 -4.08 -4.08
CA ALA A 2 3.17 -3.80 -3.22
C ALA A 2 2.59 -2.39 -3.44
N ILE A 3 3.43 -1.34 -3.34
CA ILE A 3 3.03 0.06 -3.57
C ILE A 3 2.35 0.23 -4.94
N LEU A 4 2.95 -0.30 -6.01
CA LEU A 4 2.38 -0.22 -7.35
C LEU A 4 0.98 -0.86 -7.44
N ARG A 5 0.79 -2.03 -6.83
CA ARG A 5 -0.53 -2.70 -6.80
C ARG A 5 -1.54 -1.90 -6.00
N SER A 6 -1.15 -1.35 -4.86
CA SER A 6 -2.01 -0.49 -4.04
C SER A 6 -2.44 0.77 -4.79
N LEU A 7 -1.55 1.39 -5.58
CA LEU A 7 -1.89 2.55 -6.40
C LEU A 7 -2.85 2.23 -7.53
N LYS A 8 -2.67 1.10 -8.22
CA LYS A 8 -3.62 0.64 -9.25
C LYS A 8 -5.00 0.38 -8.66
N PHE A 9 -5.05 -0.34 -7.54
CA PHE A 9 -6.30 -0.58 -6.82
C PHE A 9 -6.97 0.71 -6.36
N ALA A 10 -6.19 1.66 -5.83
CA ALA A 10 -6.70 2.97 -5.47
C ALA A 10 -7.25 3.70 -6.70
N GLN A 11 -6.53 3.74 -7.82
CA GLN A 11 -7.02 4.34 -9.06
C GLN A 11 -8.38 3.77 -9.48
N ASP A 12 -8.55 2.44 -9.41
CA ASP A 12 -9.81 1.76 -9.75
C ASP A 12 -10.95 2.10 -8.77
N CYS A 13 -10.64 2.30 -7.48
CA CYS A 13 -11.62 2.65 -6.45
C CYS A 13 -11.97 4.15 -6.43
N GLY A 14 -11.14 5.01 -7.03
CA GLY A 14 -11.33 6.46 -7.08
C GLY A 14 -11.20 7.28 -5.78
N PRO A 15 -10.48 6.87 -4.71
CA PRO A 15 -10.27 7.73 -3.56
C PRO A 15 -9.34 8.89 -3.93
N SER A 16 -9.80 10.12 -3.71
CA SER A 16 -8.98 11.33 -3.87
C SER A 16 -9.39 12.38 -2.82
N PRO A 17 -8.47 12.90 -1.99
CA PRO A 17 -7.03 12.61 -1.95
C PRO A 17 -6.69 11.22 -1.39
N CYS A 18 -5.51 10.69 -1.71
CA CYS A 18 -5.04 9.37 -1.28
C CYS A 18 -3.69 9.46 -0.55
N VAL A 19 -3.56 8.82 0.61
CA VAL A 19 -2.30 8.64 1.33
C VAL A 19 -1.95 7.15 1.31
N LEU A 20 -0.77 6.81 0.80
CA LEU A 20 -0.24 5.46 0.79
C LEU A 20 0.89 5.35 1.80
N GLU A 21 0.68 4.51 2.80
CA GLU A 21 1.66 4.25 3.86
C GLU A 21 2.44 2.96 3.59
N SER A 22 3.76 3.00 3.77
CA SER A 22 4.63 1.82 3.59
C SER A 22 5.77 1.79 4.58
N ASP A 23 6.15 0.60 5.04
CA ASP A 23 7.33 0.38 5.88
C ASP A 23 8.64 0.26 5.09
N ALA A 24 8.57 0.29 3.76
CA ALA A 24 9.72 0.21 2.88
C ALA A 24 10.41 1.58 2.70
N ALA A 25 11.06 2.09 3.76
CA ALA A 25 11.68 3.42 3.81
C ALA A 25 12.53 3.78 2.58
N VAL A 26 13.37 2.85 2.11
CA VAL A 26 14.23 3.07 0.93
C VAL A 26 13.40 3.27 -0.35
N VAL A 27 12.30 2.53 -0.50
CA VAL A 27 11.42 2.63 -1.67
C VAL A 27 10.63 3.92 -1.62
N VAL A 28 10.04 4.25 -0.46
CA VAL A 28 9.32 5.52 -0.26
C VAL A 28 10.22 6.71 -0.56
N LYS A 29 11.45 6.69 -0.04
CA LYS A 29 12.42 7.75 -0.31
C LYS A 29 12.72 7.88 -1.81
N ARG A 30 12.95 6.77 -2.52
CA ARG A 30 13.18 6.80 -3.98
C ARG A 30 11.98 7.31 -4.76
N ILE A 31 10.75 7.05 -4.30
CA ILE A 31 9.52 7.60 -4.89
C ILE A 31 9.51 9.12 -4.73
N ASN A 32 9.79 9.61 -3.52
CA ASN A 32 9.72 11.04 -3.23
C ASN A 32 10.90 11.84 -3.80
N ASP A 33 12.06 11.21 -3.99
CA ASP A 33 13.27 11.83 -4.54
C ASP A 33 13.35 11.74 -6.08
N ASP A 34 12.35 11.15 -6.76
CA ASP A 34 12.36 10.86 -8.22
C ASP A 34 13.58 10.00 -8.67
N GLY A 35 14.10 9.19 -7.74
CA GLY A 35 15.34 8.43 -7.89
C GLY A 35 15.15 7.11 -8.64
N HIS A 36 14.67 7.18 -9.88
CA HIS A 36 14.17 6.01 -10.63
C HIS A 36 15.20 5.38 -11.57
N LEU A 37 16.02 6.21 -12.24
CA LEU A 37 16.82 5.79 -13.39
C LEU A 37 17.99 4.83 -13.07
N ASP A 38 18.58 4.93 -11.86
CA ASP A 38 19.73 4.10 -11.44
C ASP A 38 19.34 2.93 -10.52
N SER A 39 18.05 2.65 -10.37
CA SER A 39 17.55 1.60 -9.48
C SER A 39 17.38 0.28 -10.23
N VAL A 40 17.75 -0.85 -9.61
CA VAL A 40 17.37 -2.21 -10.06
C VAL A 40 15.86 -2.34 -10.26
N ASN A 41 15.07 -1.53 -9.54
CA ASN A 41 13.62 -1.48 -9.64
C ASN A 41 13.12 -0.29 -10.47
N GLY A 42 13.96 0.29 -11.35
CA GLY A 42 13.67 1.54 -12.06
C GLY A 42 12.35 1.52 -12.83
N VAL A 43 12.07 0.43 -13.56
CA VAL A 43 10.81 0.26 -14.30
C VAL A 43 9.58 0.37 -13.40
N ILE A 44 9.58 -0.32 -12.25
CA ILE A 44 8.46 -0.30 -11.29
C ILE A 44 8.31 1.10 -10.68
N LEU A 45 9.42 1.79 -10.45
CA LEU A 45 9.41 3.13 -9.88
C LEU A 45 8.89 4.16 -10.90
N THR A 46 9.23 4.04 -12.18
CA THR A 46 8.65 4.85 -13.26
C THR A 46 7.14 4.64 -13.35
N ASP A 47 6.66 3.39 -13.33
CA ASP A 47 5.21 3.12 -13.33
C ASP A 47 4.50 3.77 -12.13
N ILE A 48 5.14 3.80 -10.97
CA ILE A 48 4.61 4.46 -9.76
C ILE A 48 4.55 5.97 -9.98
N ALA A 49 5.60 6.59 -10.51
CA ALA A 49 5.64 8.02 -10.79
C ALA A 49 4.52 8.42 -11.76
N ASP A 50 4.36 7.69 -12.86
CA ASP A 50 3.32 7.93 -13.86
C ASP A 50 1.92 7.82 -13.24
N LEU A 51 1.65 6.78 -12.43
CA LEU A 51 0.36 6.61 -11.76
C LEU A 51 0.07 7.72 -10.75
N THR A 52 1.06 8.10 -9.93
CA THR A 52 0.90 9.17 -8.94
C THR A 52 0.62 10.52 -9.60
N SER A 53 1.26 10.79 -10.75
CA SER A 53 1.02 11.96 -11.58
C SER A 53 -0.41 11.98 -12.14
N ILE A 54 -0.89 10.86 -12.68
CA ILE A 54 -2.26 10.72 -13.20
C ILE A 54 -3.31 10.93 -12.10
N MET A 55 -3.09 10.39 -10.91
CA MET A 55 -4.01 10.50 -9.78
C MET A 55 -3.99 11.90 -9.13
N GLY A 56 -2.92 12.68 -9.31
CA GLY A 56 -2.79 14.10 -8.97
C GLY A 56 -2.76 14.46 -7.48
N ARG A 57 -3.29 13.63 -6.58
CA ARG A 57 -3.34 13.87 -5.12
C ARG A 57 -2.99 12.63 -4.31
N VAL A 58 -1.86 12.01 -4.65
CA VAL A 58 -1.30 10.86 -3.93
C VAL A 58 -0.09 11.31 -3.12
N VAL A 59 -0.07 10.96 -1.84
CA VAL A 59 1.10 11.15 -0.96
C VAL A 59 1.60 9.78 -0.53
N VAL A 60 2.88 9.49 -0.78
CA VAL A 60 3.52 8.25 -0.34
C VAL A 60 4.37 8.53 0.89
N THR A 61 3.98 7.94 2.03
CA THR A 61 4.60 8.21 3.34
C THR A 61 5.20 6.95 3.93
N HIS A 62 6.36 7.10 4.58
CA HIS A 62 6.97 6.00 5.32
C HIS A 62 6.39 5.91 6.72
N VAL A 63 6.00 4.70 7.13
CA VAL A 63 5.55 4.40 8.49
C VAL A 63 6.40 3.27 9.10
N PRO A 64 6.73 3.30 10.41
CA PRO A 64 7.46 2.21 11.03
C PRO A 64 6.74 0.87 10.87
N ARG A 65 7.48 -0.22 10.66
CA ARG A 65 6.89 -1.57 10.52
C ARG A 65 5.94 -1.95 11.68
N LEU A 66 6.22 -1.47 12.89
CA LEU A 66 5.39 -1.73 14.07
C LEU A 66 4.03 -1.04 14.04
N THR A 67 3.86 0.03 13.25
CA THR A 67 2.57 0.68 13.03
C THR A 67 1.82 0.10 11.84
N ASN A 68 2.47 -0.79 11.06
CA ASN A 68 1.89 -1.39 9.86
C ASN A 68 1.54 -2.88 10.04
N GLN A 69 1.14 -3.27 11.25
CA GLN A 69 0.88 -4.68 11.60
C GLN A 69 -0.31 -5.25 10.82
N VAL A 70 -1.30 -4.43 10.46
CA VAL A 70 -2.42 -4.84 9.61
C VAL A 70 -1.92 -5.31 8.25
N VAL A 71 -1.08 -4.50 7.58
CA VAL A 71 -0.51 -4.84 6.27
C VAL A 71 0.43 -6.03 6.36
N HIS A 72 1.21 -6.16 7.44
CA HIS A 72 2.02 -7.36 7.66
C HIS A 72 1.16 -8.63 7.76
N GLY A 73 0.05 -8.56 8.51
CA GLY A 73 -0.94 -9.64 8.61
C GLY A 73 -1.57 -9.99 7.26
N LEU A 74 -1.98 -8.97 6.49
CA LEU A 74 -2.53 -9.12 5.14
C LEU A 74 -1.52 -9.73 4.17
N ALA A 75 -0.27 -9.27 4.18
CA ALA A 75 0.78 -9.80 3.32
C ALA A 75 1.08 -11.28 3.62
N LYS A 76 1.10 -11.66 4.91
CA LYS A 76 1.29 -13.06 5.32
C LYS A 76 0.09 -13.93 4.93
N PHE A 77 -1.13 -13.39 5.03
CA PHE A 77 -2.35 -14.05 4.60
C PHE A 77 -2.35 -14.31 3.09
N ALA A 78 -1.97 -13.31 2.28
CA ALA A 78 -1.93 -13.42 0.83
C ALA A 78 -1.02 -14.57 0.34
N LEU A 79 0.00 -14.96 1.12
CA LEU A 79 0.85 -16.13 0.80
C LEU A 79 0.08 -17.47 0.81
N GLY A 80 -1.04 -17.54 1.53
CA GLY A 80 -1.90 -18.72 1.61
C GLY A 80 -3.11 -18.67 0.67
N CYS A 81 -3.32 -17.56 -0.05
CA CYS A 81 -4.42 -17.41 -0.99
C CYS A 81 -4.00 -17.89 -2.38
N SER A 82 -4.90 -18.63 -3.05
CA SER A 82 -4.73 -19.00 -4.45
C SER A 82 -5.07 -17.88 -5.42
N GLU A 83 -5.81 -16.86 -4.95
CA GLU A 83 -6.37 -15.78 -5.76
C GLU A 83 -6.22 -14.42 -5.08
N ASP A 84 -6.21 -13.36 -5.88
CA ASP A 84 -6.18 -11.97 -5.39
C ASP A 84 -7.54 -11.64 -4.75
N ASN A 85 -7.53 -11.15 -3.51
CA ASN A 85 -8.72 -10.78 -2.75
C ASN A 85 -8.72 -9.27 -2.48
N PHE A 86 -9.89 -8.63 -2.61
CA PHE A 86 -10.06 -7.19 -2.46
C PHE A 86 -11.23 -6.86 -1.52
N TRP A 87 -11.07 -5.80 -0.73
CA TRP A 87 -12.07 -5.32 0.22
C TRP A 87 -12.13 -3.79 0.16
N ILE A 88 -13.33 -3.22 0.11
CA ILE A 88 -13.54 -1.76 -0.04
C ILE A 88 -14.34 -1.21 1.14
N GLU A 89 -15.47 -1.85 1.49
CA GLU A 89 -16.37 -1.36 2.55
C GLU A 89 -16.33 -2.21 3.82
N GLU A 90 -16.17 -3.53 3.69
CA GLU A 90 -16.13 -4.45 4.81
C GLU A 90 -14.80 -5.19 4.86
N TYR A 91 -14.19 -5.24 6.04
CA TYR A 91 -13.07 -6.13 6.27
C TYR A 91 -13.58 -7.56 6.46
N PRO A 92 -12.83 -8.57 6.00
CA PRO A 92 -13.27 -9.95 6.10
C PRO A 92 -13.38 -10.41 7.57
N LEU A 93 -14.63 -10.63 8.02
CA LEU A 93 -14.99 -10.95 9.41
C LEU A 93 -14.43 -12.29 9.91
N CYS A 94 -14.09 -13.20 9.01
CA CYS A 94 -13.59 -14.53 9.32
C CYS A 94 -12.14 -14.56 9.83
N TYR A 95 -11.41 -13.44 9.81
CA TYR A 95 -9.98 -13.44 10.15
C TYR A 95 -9.69 -12.76 11.50
N LEU A 96 -9.72 -13.58 12.55
CA LEU A 96 -9.37 -13.21 13.94
C LEU A 96 -8.01 -12.52 14.08
N CYS A 97 -7.05 -12.78 13.18
CA CYS A 97 -5.72 -12.17 13.20
C CYS A 97 -5.69 -10.70 12.75
N ILE A 98 -6.59 -10.28 11.87
CA ILE A 98 -6.63 -8.90 11.35
C ILE A 98 -7.65 -8.08 12.15
N ARG A 99 -8.72 -8.72 12.65
CA ARG A 99 -9.77 -8.07 13.46
C ARG A 99 -9.24 -7.37 14.72
N GLY A 100 -8.27 -7.97 15.41
CA GLY A 100 -7.66 -7.38 16.60
C GLY A 100 -6.82 -6.13 16.29
N ILE A 101 -6.21 -6.09 15.10
CA ILE A 101 -5.34 -5.00 14.67
C ILE A 101 -6.17 -3.87 14.05
N ILE A 102 -7.16 -4.19 13.21
CA ILE A 102 -8.10 -3.21 12.66
C ILE A 102 -8.85 -2.46 13.78
N ARG A 103 -9.25 -3.16 14.84
CA ARG A 103 -9.87 -2.52 16.01
C ARG A 103 -8.93 -1.59 16.77
N ALA A 104 -7.63 -1.83 16.76
CA ALA A 104 -6.66 -0.98 17.43
C ALA A 104 -6.35 0.30 16.63
N ASP A 105 -6.57 0.28 15.31
CA ASP A 105 -6.34 1.42 14.41
C ASP A 105 -7.62 2.26 14.15
N MET A 106 -8.80 1.83 14.61
CA MET A 106 -9.99 2.68 14.53
C MET A 106 -9.93 3.79 15.59
N PRO A 107 -10.23 5.06 15.23
CA PRO A 107 -10.43 6.11 16.22
C PRO A 107 -11.65 5.79 17.11
N ASP A 108 -11.54 6.11 18.41
CA ASP A 108 -12.63 5.95 19.40
C ASP A 108 -13.91 6.71 19.01
#